data_AF-A0A1C0SHA1-F1
#
_entry.id   AF-A0A1C0SHA1-F1
#
_cell.length_a   1.000
_cell.length_b   1.000
_cell.length_c   1.000
_cell.angle_alpha   90.00
_cell.angle_beta   90.00
_cell.angle_gamma   90.00
#
_symmetry.space_group_name_H-M   'P 1'
#
loop_
_entity.id
_entity.type
_entity.pdbx_description
1 polymer ?
#
loop_
_entity_poly.entity_id
_entity_poly.type
_entity_poly.pdbx_seq_one_letter_code
_entity_poly.pdbx_strand_id
1 'polypeptide(L)'
;MADAQVGTTAAPGDTTRKLIELIESKPKGFFSRGLPNIAAAQIEPVDAAQRAIFTRNAVQFLTGLAQSTAVRAAAVALQVRSGSSYGHDNRSPGLAGFSAGQSDGSGDLLADLITDAAAREGKLQELLKGPLPEALPRFATVTDAPAVWNQADRVVGQWDGSVLEPYWRNIAAQLPIVGQPQKVDLMNAGIVSNFLMGLPAAPYPFDVNMTKAVRGEAIFAENCGACHRPRNEQRYPQIGTDMNRAQVLNTAGSAIFLTAFKAACHDASFRYTDPYGRQIQPCAMPDFRILRDTTEVTNQGYLASPLDGIWARAPYLHNGSVPTLAHLLQPGSRPETFLRGVIEFDPKVVGWVWDAANLKTYSLKYPTVSVHDTKRDGWSNRGHDRDLVIEGKLHRLDWSDPARAGDFDALIEYLKTL
;
A
#
# COMPACT_ATOMS: atom_id res chain seq x y z
N MET A 1 16.72 -23.25 8.32
CA MET A 1 18.08 -23.74 8.65
C MET A 1 17.93 -24.81 9.71
N ALA A 2 18.67 -25.92 9.62
CA ALA A 2 18.65 -26.93 10.69
C ALA A 2 19.36 -26.40 11.94
N ASP A 3 18.95 -26.83 13.12
CA ASP A 3 19.55 -26.40 14.40
C ASP A 3 21.07 -26.64 14.44
N ALA A 4 21.56 -27.67 13.76
CA ALA A 4 23.00 -27.95 13.62
C ALA A 4 23.79 -26.87 12.83
N GLN A 5 23.14 -26.14 11.93
CA GLN A 5 23.79 -25.07 11.15
C GLN A 5 23.96 -23.78 11.96
N VAL A 6 23.02 -23.48 12.85
CA VAL A 6 23.07 -22.31 13.73
C VAL A 6 23.85 -22.62 15.01
N GLY A 7 23.64 -23.81 15.60
CA GLY A 7 24.27 -24.28 16.82
C GLY A 7 23.77 -23.55 18.07
N THR A 8 24.60 -23.56 19.11
CA THR A 8 24.33 -22.89 20.39
C THR A 8 25.40 -21.84 20.67
N THR A 9 25.17 -20.94 21.61
CA THR A 9 26.19 -19.95 22.01
C THR A 9 27.50 -20.61 22.47
N ALA A 10 27.43 -21.78 23.12
CA ALA A 10 28.60 -22.53 23.56
C ALA A 10 29.27 -23.35 22.44
N ALA A 11 28.50 -23.75 21.42
CA ALA A 11 28.98 -24.51 20.27
C ALA A 11 28.31 -23.99 18.99
N PRO A 12 28.82 -22.88 18.41
CA PRO A 12 28.25 -22.30 17.20
C PRO A 12 28.31 -23.29 16.03
N GLY A 13 27.22 -23.37 15.26
CA GLY A 13 27.12 -24.23 14.09
C GLY A 13 27.91 -23.69 12.90
N ASP A 14 27.98 -24.49 11.83
CA ASP A 14 28.80 -24.18 10.66
C ASP A 14 28.45 -22.84 9.99
N THR A 15 27.16 -22.52 9.86
CA THR A 15 26.73 -21.25 9.25
C THR A 15 27.09 -20.08 10.15
N THR A 16 26.88 -20.20 11.46
CA THR A 16 27.24 -19.16 12.44
C THR A 16 28.74 -18.87 12.42
N ARG A 17 29.58 -19.91 12.45
CA ARG A 17 31.04 -19.76 12.40
C ARG A 17 31.50 -19.09 11.12
N LYS A 18 31.04 -19.59 9.96
CA LYS A 18 31.39 -19.01 8.65
C LYS A 18 30.98 -17.55 8.52
N LEU A 19 29.83 -17.16 9.09
CA LEU A 19 29.38 -15.77 9.04
C LEU A 19 30.22 -14.86 9.96
N ILE A 20 30.57 -15.33 11.16
CA ILE A 20 31.49 -14.61 12.05
C ILE A 20 32.85 -14.42 11.36
N GLU A 21 33.43 -15.49 10.81
CA GLU A 21 34.70 -15.45 10.07
C GLU A 21 34.62 -14.50 8.87
N LEU A 22 33.53 -14.55 8.11
CA LEU A 22 33.32 -13.66 6.97
C LEU A 22 33.24 -12.19 7.40
N ILE A 23 32.54 -11.89 8.49
CA ILE A 23 32.47 -10.55 9.06
C ILE A 23 33.86 -10.10 9.49
N GLU A 24 34.57 -10.90 10.28
CA GLU A 24 35.93 -10.63 10.77
C GLU A 24 36.93 -10.40 9.62
N SER A 25 36.78 -11.10 8.49
CA SER A 25 37.63 -10.92 7.31
C SER A 25 37.46 -9.56 6.61
N LYS A 26 36.38 -8.82 6.87
CA LYS A 26 36.15 -7.51 6.26
C LYS A 26 37.05 -6.43 6.86
N PRO A 27 37.58 -5.48 6.06
CA PRO A 27 38.40 -4.38 6.56
C PRO A 27 37.72 -3.60 7.69
N LYS A 28 38.51 -2.98 8.58
CA LYS A 28 37.97 -2.09 9.61
C LYS A 28 37.19 -0.94 8.98
N GLY A 29 36.07 -0.60 9.61
CA GLY A 29 35.12 0.39 9.09
C GLY A 29 34.22 -0.11 7.97
N PHE A 30 34.29 -1.38 7.56
CA PHE A 30 33.50 -1.87 6.41
C PHE A 30 31.99 -1.72 6.61
N PHE A 31 31.44 -2.03 7.79
CA PHE A 31 29.99 -2.01 8.03
C PHE A 31 29.46 -0.63 8.47
N SER A 32 30.33 0.28 8.88
CA SER A 32 29.94 1.62 9.33
C SER A 32 30.24 2.72 8.30
N ARG A 33 31.06 2.44 7.28
CA ARG A 33 31.37 3.40 6.22
C ARG A 33 30.11 3.72 5.42
N GLY A 34 29.80 5.01 5.33
CA GLY A 34 28.62 5.49 4.60
C GLY A 34 27.33 5.51 5.42
N LEU A 35 27.37 5.08 6.69
CA LEU A 35 26.24 5.35 7.60
C LEU A 35 26.11 6.87 7.80
N PRO A 36 24.89 7.42 7.72
CA PRO A 36 24.66 8.85 7.85
C PRO A 36 25.06 9.33 9.26
N ASN A 37 25.58 10.56 9.34
CA ASN A 37 25.91 11.25 10.60
C ASN A 37 26.97 10.58 11.48
N ILE A 38 27.81 9.69 10.94
CA ILE A 38 28.98 9.16 11.65
C ILE A 38 30.23 9.95 11.24
N ALA A 39 30.86 10.63 12.20
CA ALA A 39 32.14 11.30 11.98
C ALA A 39 33.22 10.31 11.56
N ALA A 40 34.14 10.70 10.66
CA ALA A 40 35.17 9.81 10.11
C ALA A 40 35.98 9.07 11.20
N ALA A 41 36.31 9.75 12.30
CA ALA A 41 37.02 9.17 13.44
C ALA A 41 36.21 8.11 14.22
N GLN A 42 34.89 8.07 14.06
CA GLN A 42 33.98 7.12 14.71
C GLN A 42 33.66 5.89 13.84
N ILE A 43 34.08 5.88 12.57
CA ILE A 43 33.82 4.75 11.65
C ILE A 43 34.37 3.44 12.22
N GLU A 44 35.66 3.36 12.52
CA GLU A 44 36.24 2.11 13.05
C GLU A 44 35.71 1.74 14.45
N PRO A 45 35.58 2.67 15.43
CA PRO A 45 34.98 2.37 16.72
C PRO A 45 33.55 1.81 16.63
N VAL A 46 32.69 2.41 15.80
CA VAL A 46 31.31 1.95 15.62
C VAL A 46 31.29 0.58 14.95
N ASP A 47 32.10 0.37 13.91
CA ASP A 47 32.23 -0.94 13.25
C ASP A 47 32.68 -2.02 14.23
N ALA A 48 33.69 -1.73 15.05
CA ALA A 48 34.18 -2.65 16.07
C ALA A 48 33.10 -3.01 17.10
N ALA A 49 32.32 -2.02 17.56
CA ALA A 49 31.20 -2.26 18.46
C ALA A 49 30.09 -3.11 17.82
N GLN A 50 29.71 -2.82 16.58
CA GLN A 50 28.71 -3.60 15.83
C GLN A 50 29.14 -5.05 15.63
N ARG A 51 30.41 -5.29 15.27
CA ARG A 51 30.98 -6.62 15.15
C ARG A 51 30.96 -7.37 16.47
N ALA A 52 31.37 -6.72 17.57
CA ALA A 52 31.36 -7.33 18.89
C ALA A 52 29.93 -7.71 19.34
N ILE A 53 28.94 -6.85 19.05
CA ILE A 53 27.53 -7.14 19.31
C ILE A 53 27.07 -8.31 18.46
N PHE A 54 27.38 -8.33 17.16
CA PHE A 54 27.01 -9.42 16.28
C PHE A 54 27.61 -10.74 16.73
N THR A 55 28.94 -10.82 16.89
CA THR A 55 29.64 -12.05 17.25
C THR A 55 29.12 -12.64 18.57
N ARG A 56 28.86 -11.81 19.58
CA ARG A 56 28.30 -12.24 20.87
C ARG A 56 26.89 -12.84 20.73
N ASN A 57 26.09 -12.35 19.79
CA ASN A 57 24.68 -12.69 19.65
C ASN A 57 24.37 -13.42 18.32
N ALA A 58 25.39 -13.91 17.61
CA ALA A 58 25.23 -14.41 16.25
C ALA A 58 24.23 -15.57 16.17
N VAL A 59 24.31 -16.50 17.13
CA VAL A 59 23.36 -17.62 17.27
C VAL A 59 21.94 -17.08 17.45
N GLN A 60 21.72 -16.15 18.39
CA GLN A 60 20.40 -15.58 18.64
C GLN A 60 19.83 -14.86 17.41
N PHE A 61 20.65 -14.05 16.72
CA PHE A 61 20.22 -13.35 15.51
C PHE A 61 19.86 -14.33 14.39
N LEU A 62 20.69 -15.36 14.15
CA LEU A 62 20.43 -16.35 13.11
C LEU A 62 19.24 -17.26 13.44
N THR A 63 19.04 -17.61 14.71
CA THR A 63 17.83 -18.31 15.17
C THR A 63 16.59 -17.46 14.92
N GLY A 64 16.61 -16.17 15.30
CA GLY A 64 15.49 -15.26 15.07
C GLY A 64 15.20 -15.04 13.59
N LEU A 65 16.25 -14.93 12.76
CA LEU A 65 16.12 -14.85 11.30
C LEU A 65 15.52 -16.14 10.71
N ALA A 66 15.99 -17.31 11.15
CA ALA A 66 15.46 -18.59 10.70
C ALA A 66 13.98 -18.76 11.08
N GLN A 67 13.61 -18.41 12.31
CA GLN A 67 12.23 -18.47 12.80
C GLN A 67 11.32 -17.51 12.03
N SER A 68 11.69 -16.24 11.92
CA SER A 68 10.90 -15.24 11.17
C SER A 68 10.76 -15.62 9.68
N THR A 69 11.81 -16.19 9.08
CA THR A 69 11.74 -16.72 7.71
C THR A 69 10.76 -17.87 7.59
N ALA A 70 10.72 -18.79 8.56
CA ALA A 70 9.77 -19.90 8.56
C ALA A 70 8.32 -19.41 8.74
N VAL A 71 8.09 -18.40 9.60
CA VAL A 71 6.79 -17.76 9.76
C VAL A 71 6.35 -17.11 8.46
N ARG A 72 7.21 -16.29 7.83
CA ARG A 72 6.88 -15.65 6.55
C ARG A 72 6.64 -16.66 5.43
N ALA A 73 7.42 -17.74 5.38
CA ALA A 73 7.20 -18.83 4.42
C ALA A 73 5.84 -19.51 4.63
N ALA A 74 5.41 -19.68 5.89
CA ALA A 74 4.08 -20.20 6.19
C ALA A 74 2.96 -19.20 5.80
N ALA A 75 3.17 -17.89 5.97
CA ALA A 75 2.22 -16.86 5.55
C ALA A 75 2.02 -16.91 4.03
N VAL A 76 3.11 -16.97 3.27
CA VAL A 76 3.08 -17.14 1.81
C VAL A 76 2.39 -18.46 1.44
N ALA A 77 2.71 -19.56 2.14
CA ALA A 77 2.07 -20.84 1.89
C ALA A 77 0.54 -20.78 2.09
N LEU A 78 0.05 -20.08 3.12
CA LEU A 78 -1.39 -19.87 3.30
C LEU A 78 -2.02 -19.07 2.16
N GLN A 79 -1.34 -18.04 1.69
CA GLN A 79 -1.81 -17.14 0.63
C GLN A 79 -1.91 -17.80 -0.75
N VAL A 80 -1.15 -18.87 -1.01
CA VAL A 80 -1.18 -19.62 -2.29
C VAL A 80 -1.99 -20.91 -2.22
N ARG A 81 -2.57 -21.24 -1.06
CA ARG A 81 -3.43 -22.43 -0.93
C ARG A 81 -4.73 -22.24 -1.69
N SER A 82 -5.22 -23.29 -2.35
CA SER A 82 -6.50 -23.25 -3.05
C SER A 82 -7.63 -22.69 -2.19
N GLY A 83 -8.35 -21.70 -2.73
CA GLY A 83 -9.42 -20.97 -2.04
C GLY A 83 -8.98 -19.75 -1.23
N SER A 84 -7.69 -19.41 -1.22
CA SER A 84 -7.17 -18.14 -0.66
C SER A 84 -6.88 -17.11 -1.76
N SER A 85 -6.51 -15.89 -1.37
CA SER A 85 -6.27 -14.74 -2.25
C SER A 85 -5.42 -15.00 -3.49
N TYR A 86 -4.37 -15.82 -3.38
CA TYR A 86 -3.44 -16.11 -4.48
C TYR A 86 -3.42 -17.59 -4.88
N GLY A 87 -4.38 -18.36 -4.38
CA GLY A 87 -4.50 -19.80 -4.65
C GLY A 87 -5.59 -20.17 -5.64
N HIS A 88 -6.22 -19.20 -6.30
CA HIS A 88 -7.06 -19.48 -7.48
C HIS A 88 -6.17 -19.75 -8.69
N ASP A 89 -6.75 -20.38 -9.72
CA ASP A 89 -6.10 -20.71 -11.00
C ASP A 89 -5.50 -19.47 -11.71
N ASN A 90 -5.44 -19.47 -13.04
CA ASN A 90 -4.87 -18.36 -13.85
C ASN A 90 -5.53 -16.97 -13.64
N ARG A 91 -6.53 -16.86 -12.75
CA ARG A 91 -7.18 -15.60 -12.36
C ARG A 91 -6.50 -14.92 -11.16
N SER A 92 -5.74 -15.61 -10.32
CA SER A 92 -5.05 -14.92 -9.22
C SER A 92 -3.96 -13.99 -9.77
N PRO A 93 -3.74 -12.80 -9.17
CA PRO A 93 -2.47 -12.12 -9.34
C PRO A 93 -1.34 -13.03 -8.83
N GLY A 94 -0.12 -12.88 -9.35
CA GLY A 94 1.01 -13.66 -8.84
C GLY A 94 1.73 -12.92 -7.71
N LEU A 95 2.27 -13.65 -6.72
CA LEU A 95 3.04 -13.08 -5.61
C LEU A 95 4.43 -12.54 -6.01
N ALA A 96 4.97 -12.96 -7.16
CA ALA A 96 6.33 -12.61 -7.59
C ALA A 96 6.33 -11.88 -8.94
N GLY A 97 6.80 -10.62 -8.97
CA GLY A 97 7.21 -9.96 -10.22
C GLY A 97 6.10 -9.54 -11.20
N PHE A 98 4.83 -9.53 -10.78
CA PHE A 98 3.71 -9.27 -11.70
C PHE A 98 3.16 -7.84 -11.66
N SER A 99 3.41 -7.04 -10.62
CA SER A 99 2.87 -5.68 -10.60
C SER A 99 3.69 -4.69 -9.79
N ALA A 100 4.48 -3.87 -10.50
CA ALA A 100 5.21 -2.77 -9.89
C ALA A 100 4.24 -1.72 -9.31
N GLY A 101 4.49 -1.32 -8.06
CA GLY A 101 3.75 -0.24 -7.38
C GLY A 101 2.42 -0.66 -6.73
N GLN A 102 2.09 -1.95 -6.69
CA GLN A 102 0.88 -2.42 -5.99
C GLN A 102 1.21 -3.22 -4.74
N SER A 103 0.27 -3.25 -3.79
CA SER A 103 0.34 -4.04 -2.57
C SER A 103 -1.01 -4.65 -2.21
N ASP A 104 -0.99 -5.83 -1.61
CA ASP A 104 -2.15 -6.39 -0.89
C ASP A 104 -1.92 -6.21 0.61
N GLY A 105 -1.92 -4.94 1.06
CA GLY A 105 -1.54 -4.63 2.43
C GLY A 105 -2.45 -5.24 3.50
N SER A 106 -3.71 -5.56 3.16
CA SER A 106 -4.66 -6.15 4.10
C SER A 106 -4.64 -7.67 4.10
N GLY A 107 -4.69 -8.30 2.92
CA GLY A 107 -4.63 -9.75 2.78
C GLY A 107 -3.28 -10.33 3.20
N ASP A 108 -2.17 -9.67 2.84
CA ASP A 108 -0.82 -10.07 3.25
C ASP A 108 -0.63 -9.96 4.77
N LEU A 109 -1.05 -8.83 5.36
CA LEU A 109 -0.95 -8.60 6.79
C LEU A 109 -1.81 -9.59 7.60
N LEU A 110 -3.00 -9.96 7.13
CA LEU A 110 -3.83 -10.98 7.80
C LEU A 110 -3.08 -12.32 7.85
N ALA A 111 -2.46 -12.74 6.74
CA ALA A 111 -1.68 -13.98 6.72
C ALA A 111 -0.48 -13.93 7.67
N ASP A 112 0.24 -12.80 7.72
CA ASP A 112 1.37 -12.60 8.63
C ASP A 112 0.94 -12.64 10.10
N LEU A 113 -0.13 -11.93 10.47
CA LEU A 113 -0.61 -11.89 11.86
C LEU A 113 -1.12 -13.27 12.33
N ILE A 114 -1.83 -14.01 11.47
CA ILE A 114 -2.33 -15.35 11.78
C ILE A 114 -1.16 -16.32 11.97
N THR A 115 -0.15 -16.26 11.10
CA THR A 115 1.01 -17.16 11.18
C THR A 115 1.94 -16.82 12.32
N ASP A 116 2.15 -15.55 12.65
CA ASP A 116 2.88 -15.13 13.85
C ASP A 116 2.22 -15.67 15.12
N ALA A 117 0.89 -15.51 15.24
CA ALA A 117 0.15 -16.03 16.38
C ALA A 117 0.29 -17.56 16.50
N ALA A 118 0.10 -18.29 15.40
CA ALA A 118 0.26 -19.74 15.40
C ALA A 118 1.71 -20.18 15.71
N ALA A 119 2.71 -19.44 15.25
CA ALA A 119 4.11 -19.73 15.55
C ALA A 119 4.42 -19.55 17.04
N ARG A 120 3.91 -18.49 17.68
CA ARG A 120 4.05 -18.27 19.13
C ARG A 120 3.38 -19.37 19.96
N GLU A 121 2.33 -19.98 19.44
CA GLU A 121 1.65 -21.12 20.07
C GLU A 121 2.24 -22.50 19.71
N GLY A 122 3.27 -22.56 18.85
CA GLY A 122 3.82 -23.83 18.37
C GLY A 122 2.89 -24.60 17.41
N LYS A 123 1.88 -23.95 16.83
CA LYS A 123 0.81 -24.53 16.00
C LYS A 123 0.97 -24.28 14.50
N LEU A 124 2.15 -23.86 14.04
CA LEU A 124 2.36 -23.50 12.63
C LEU A 124 2.01 -24.64 11.66
N GLN A 125 2.33 -25.89 12.03
CA GLN A 125 2.03 -27.07 11.21
C GLN A 125 0.52 -27.40 11.20
N GLU A 126 -0.17 -27.16 12.30
CA GLU A 126 -1.62 -27.33 12.40
C GLU A 126 -2.33 -26.32 11.48
N LEU A 127 -1.92 -25.04 11.53
CA LEU A 127 -2.44 -23.98 10.67
C LEU A 127 -2.26 -24.30 9.17
N LEU A 128 -1.08 -24.81 8.78
CA LEU A 128 -0.79 -25.13 7.38
C LEU A 128 -1.58 -26.35 6.85
N LYS A 129 -1.89 -27.32 7.71
CA LYS A 129 -2.60 -28.55 7.33
C LYS A 129 -4.12 -28.48 7.53
N GLY A 130 -4.56 -27.61 8.44
CA GLY A 130 -5.95 -27.40 8.79
C GLY A 130 -6.72 -26.60 7.73
N PRO A 131 -8.02 -26.34 7.95
CA PRO A 131 -8.82 -25.51 7.05
C PRO A 131 -8.25 -24.09 6.93
N LEU A 132 -8.56 -23.40 5.83
CA LEU A 132 -8.16 -22.00 5.70
C LEU A 132 -8.84 -21.17 6.80
N PRO A 133 -8.09 -20.32 7.53
CA PRO A 133 -8.67 -19.43 8.53
C PRO A 133 -9.82 -18.60 7.95
N GLU A 134 -10.87 -18.38 8.75
CA GLU A 134 -12.01 -17.55 8.37
C GLU A 134 -11.58 -16.12 8.07
N ALA A 135 -10.65 -15.58 8.87
CA ALA A 135 -10.11 -14.24 8.71
C ALA A 135 -9.32 -14.04 7.40
N LEU A 136 -8.88 -15.11 6.73
CA LEU A 136 -8.08 -14.98 5.52
C LEU A 136 -9.01 -14.70 4.31
N PRO A 137 -8.77 -13.63 3.53
CA PRO A 137 -9.60 -13.32 2.38
C PRO A 137 -9.56 -14.44 1.33
N ARG A 138 -10.67 -14.55 0.62
CA ARG A 138 -10.88 -15.57 -0.43
C ARG A 138 -10.62 -15.02 -1.83
N PHE A 139 -10.12 -13.81 -1.93
CA PHE A 139 -9.89 -13.07 -3.16
C PHE A 139 -8.69 -12.14 -2.94
N ALA A 140 -8.01 -11.74 -4.02
CA ALA A 140 -6.87 -10.83 -3.95
C ALA A 140 -7.33 -9.40 -3.72
N THR A 141 -6.67 -8.67 -2.81
CA THR A 141 -7.08 -7.32 -2.41
C THR A 141 -6.06 -6.27 -2.81
N VAL A 142 -5.50 -6.47 -4.00
CA VAL A 142 -4.43 -5.64 -4.55
C VAL A 142 -4.91 -4.19 -4.69
N THR A 143 -4.06 -3.27 -4.21
CA THR A 143 -4.30 -1.84 -4.21
C THR A 143 -3.05 -1.09 -4.65
N ASP A 144 -3.27 0.05 -5.31
CA ASP A 144 -2.23 1.06 -5.46
C ASP A 144 -2.12 1.90 -4.18
N ALA A 145 -0.97 2.52 -3.94
CA ALA A 145 -0.80 3.35 -2.75
C ALA A 145 -1.62 4.66 -2.89
N PRO A 146 -2.45 5.05 -1.91
CA PRO A 146 -3.09 6.36 -1.91
C PRO A 146 -2.04 7.49 -1.90
N ALA A 147 -2.37 8.62 -2.50
CA ALA A 147 -1.54 9.82 -2.41
C ALA A 147 -1.35 10.25 -0.95
N VAL A 148 -0.12 10.64 -0.59
CA VAL A 148 0.28 11.02 0.78
C VAL A 148 0.40 12.53 0.99
N TRP A 149 0.26 13.33 -0.06
CA TRP A 149 0.21 14.78 0.05
C TRP A 149 -1.17 15.25 0.56
N ASN A 150 -1.22 16.48 1.08
CA ASN A 150 -2.40 17.19 1.53
C ASN A 150 -3.36 16.31 2.35
N GLN A 151 -2.84 15.61 3.36
CA GLN A 151 -3.66 14.70 4.17
C GLN A 151 -4.64 15.44 5.08
N ALA A 152 -4.51 16.76 5.26
CA ALA A 152 -5.54 17.56 5.95
C ALA A 152 -6.93 17.44 5.30
N ASP A 153 -6.97 17.21 3.98
CA ASP A 153 -8.22 17.03 3.22
C ASP A 153 -8.65 15.56 3.11
N ARG A 154 -7.87 14.62 3.68
CA ARG A 154 -8.09 13.17 3.66
C ARG A 154 -8.10 12.65 5.10
N VAL A 155 -9.21 12.89 5.77
CA VAL A 155 -9.35 12.72 7.24
C VAL A 155 -9.39 11.26 7.71
N VAL A 156 -9.68 10.32 6.81
CA VAL A 156 -9.61 8.87 7.04
C VAL A 156 -8.57 8.24 6.11
N GLY A 157 -7.95 7.16 6.56
CA GLY A 157 -6.95 6.42 5.82
C GLY A 157 -7.53 5.30 4.94
N GLN A 158 -6.69 4.78 4.05
CA GLN A 158 -7.01 3.75 3.06
C GLN A 158 -8.02 4.21 1.99
N TRP A 159 -8.18 3.43 0.93
CA TRP A 159 -9.11 3.75 -0.16
C TRP A 159 -10.60 3.68 0.24
N ASP A 160 -10.91 2.87 1.25
CA ASP A 160 -12.26 2.61 1.74
C ASP A 160 -12.63 3.44 2.99
N GLY A 161 -11.69 4.19 3.55
CA GLY A 161 -11.91 4.92 4.81
C GLY A 161 -12.06 4.01 6.02
N SER A 162 -11.50 2.80 5.97
CA SER A 162 -11.54 1.82 7.06
C SER A 162 -10.75 2.26 8.30
N VAL A 163 -9.65 2.99 8.12
CA VAL A 163 -8.82 3.47 9.23
C VAL A 163 -9.17 4.92 9.54
N LEU A 164 -9.63 5.21 10.75
CA LEU A 164 -10.37 6.45 11.03
C LEU A 164 -9.50 7.64 11.50
N GLU A 165 -8.19 7.45 11.63
CA GLU A 165 -7.28 8.50 12.11
C GLU A 165 -5.94 8.50 11.35
N PRO A 166 -5.35 9.67 11.06
CA PRO A 166 -4.05 9.77 10.38
C PRO A 166 -2.90 9.05 11.10
N TYR A 167 -2.94 8.99 12.44
CA TYR A 167 -1.97 8.25 13.24
C TYR A 167 -2.06 6.75 12.95
N TRP A 168 -3.28 6.20 13.07
CA TRP A 168 -3.53 4.78 12.84
C TRP A 168 -3.32 4.38 11.38
N ARG A 169 -3.53 5.28 10.42
CA ARG A 169 -3.13 5.06 9.01
C ARG A 169 -1.63 4.77 8.90
N ASN A 170 -0.80 5.53 9.61
CA ASN A 170 0.65 5.35 9.57
C ASN A 170 1.10 4.08 10.32
N ILE A 171 0.42 3.72 11.42
CA ILE A 171 0.63 2.41 12.08
C ILE A 171 0.26 1.27 11.12
N ALA A 172 -0.87 1.38 10.42
CA ALA A 172 -1.31 0.41 9.42
C ALA A 172 -0.32 0.26 8.25
N ALA A 173 0.40 1.33 7.89
CA ALA A 173 1.45 1.26 6.87
C ALA A 173 2.74 0.59 7.40
N GLN A 174 3.04 0.71 8.70
CA GLN A 174 4.22 0.08 9.30
C GLN A 174 4.03 -1.43 9.52
N LEU A 175 2.82 -1.85 9.90
CA LEU A 175 2.54 -3.23 10.30
C LEU A 175 2.89 -4.29 9.24
N PRO A 176 2.52 -4.16 7.95
CA PRO A 176 2.90 -5.14 6.92
C PRO A 176 4.41 -5.26 6.70
N ILE A 177 5.17 -4.19 6.98
CA ILE A 177 6.63 -4.18 6.79
C ILE A 177 7.35 -4.78 8.01
N VAL A 178 6.89 -4.42 9.21
CA VAL A 178 7.51 -4.86 10.47
C VAL A 178 7.05 -6.27 10.85
N GLY A 179 5.82 -6.65 10.51
CA GLY A 179 5.20 -7.95 10.81
C GLY A 179 4.88 -8.19 12.29
N GLN A 180 5.34 -7.32 13.19
CA GLN A 180 5.17 -7.47 14.64
C GLN A 180 4.67 -6.16 15.26
N PRO A 181 3.43 -6.11 15.79
CA PRO A 181 2.86 -4.88 16.31
C PRO A 181 3.70 -4.17 17.36
N GLN A 182 4.28 -4.93 18.30
CA GLN A 182 5.08 -4.39 19.40
C GLN A 182 6.40 -3.72 18.97
N LYS A 183 6.75 -3.78 17.67
CA LYS A 183 8.01 -3.26 17.12
C LYS A 183 7.82 -2.09 16.14
N VAL A 184 6.59 -1.63 15.93
CA VAL A 184 6.35 -0.43 15.10
C VAL A 184 6.82 0.82 15.86
N ASP A 185 7.13 1.89 15.14
CA ASP A 185 7.59 3.14 15.74
C ASP A 185 6.41 4.11 15.95
N LEU A 186 6.05 4.29 17.23
CA LEU A 186 4.95 5.17 17.65
C LEU A 186 5.26 6.65 17.38
N MET A 187 6.52 7.06 17.56
CA MET A 187 6.94 8.45 17.38
C MET A 187 6.97 8.82 15.90
N ASN A 188 7.55 7.95 15.08
CA ASN A 188 7.58 8.13 13.62
C ASN A 188 6.15 8.20 13.06
N ALA A 189 5.21 7.39 13.56
CA ALA A 189 3.80 7.48 13.17
C ALA A 189 3.24 8.90 13.38
N GLY A 190 3.48 9.50 14.55
CA GLY A 190 3.05 10.86 14.88
C GLY A 190 3.74 11.94 14.06
N ILE A 191 5.07 11.86 13.90
CA ILE A 191 5.87 12.79 13.08
C ILE A 191 5.38 12.78 11.63
N VAL A 192 5.20 11.59 11.05
CA VAL A 192 4.73 11.45 9.67
C VAL A 192 3.29 11.93 9.53
N SER A 193 2.41 11.71 10.52
CA SER A 193 1.06 12.27 10.49
C SER A 193 1.09 13.79 10.39
N ASN A 194 2.03 14.42 11.11
CA ASN A 194 2.18 15.87 11.10
C ASN A 194 2.78 16.39 9.79
N PHE A 195 3.83 15.73 9.30
CA PHE A 195 4.49 16.10 8.05
C PHE A 195 3.55 16.05 6.84
N LEU A 196 2.72 14.99 6.73
CA LEU A 196 1.86 14.78 5.57
C LEU A 196 0.61 15.68 5.54
N MET A 197 0.28 16.39 6.63
CA MET A 197 -0.94 17.21 6.69
C MET A 197 -0.96 18.30 5.61
N GLY A 198 0.13 19.03 5.45
CA GLY A 198 0.26 20.14 4.50
C GLY A 198 1.33 19.92 3.42
N LEU A 199 1.81 18.68 3.24
CA LEU A 199 2.75 18.35 2.17
C LEU A 199 2.05 18.57 0.82
N PRO A 200 2.45 19.53 -0.03
CA PRO A 200 1.75 19.78 -1.28
C PRO A 200 2.01 18.68 -2.30
N ALA A 201 1.07 18.50 -3.22
CA ALA A 201 1.31 17.73 -4.44
C ALA A 201 2.33 18.44 -5.34
N ALA A 202 3.06 17.66 -6.14
CA ALA A 202 3.93 18.24 -7.16
C ALA A 202 3.08 18.87 -8.28
N PRO A 203 3.40 20.11 -8.74
CA PRO A 203 2.69 20.70 -9.87
C PRO A 203 2.97 19.91 -11.15
N TYR A 204 2.04 19.99 -12.10
CA TYR A 204 2.24 19.38 -13.41
C TYR A 204 3.43 20.03 -14.14
N PRO A 205 4.42 19.25 -14.61
CA PRO A 205 5.68 19.79 -15.09
C PRO A 205 5.68 20.16 -16.58
N PHE A 206 4.55 20.00 -17.28
CA PHE A 206 4.42 20.29 -18.71
C PHE A 206 3.44 21.43 -18.97
N ASP A 207 3.38 21.89 -20.22
CA ASP A 207 2.49 22.98 -20.62
C ASP A 207 1.01 22.63 -20.43
N VAL A 208 0.24 23.61 -19.97
CA VAL A 208 -1.22 23.55 -19.82
C VAL A 208 -1.87 24.62 -20.67
N ASN A 209 -2.90 24.26 -21.42
CA ASN A 209 -3.72 25.22 -22.14
C ASN A 209 -4.70 25.88 -21.16
N MET A 210 -4.31 27.02 -20.61
CA MET A 210 -5.10 27.72 -19.58
C MET A 210 -6.50 28.16 -20.06
N THR A 211 -6.67 28.49 -21.35
CA THR A 211 -8.00 28.82 -21.91
C THR A 211 -8.94 27.61 -21.80
N LYS A 212 -8.44 26.42 -22.11
CA LYS A 212 -9.20 25.17 -21.94
C LYS A 212 -9.38 24.82 -20.46
N ALA A 213 -8.35 24.98 -19.63
CA ALA A 213 -8.41 24.67 -18.21
C ALA A 213 -9.47 25.50 -17.45
N VAL A 214 -9.59 26.80 -17.73
CA VAL A 214 -10.64 27.66 -17.14
C VAL A 214 -12.04 27.16 -17.49
N ARG A 215 -12.26 26.70 -18.74
CA ARG A 215 -13.52 26.06 -19.12
C ARG A 215 -13.72 24.72 -18.42
N GLY A 216 -12.64 23.94 -18.28
CA GLY A 216 -12.64 22.65 -17.60
C GLY A 216 -12.98 22.74 -16.11
N GLU A 217 -12.62 23.83 -15.44
CA GLU A 217 -12.96 24.09 -14.04
C GLU A 217 -14.48 24.07 -13.81
N ALA A 218 -15.25 24.75 -14.67
CA ALA A 218 -16.70 24.77 -14.58
C ALA A 218 -17.30 23.37 -14.80
N ILE A 219 -16.77 22.63 -15.78
CA ILE A 219 -17.18 21.24 -16.06
C ILE A 219 -16.89 20.33 -14.85
N PHE A 220 -15.72 20.47 -14.25
CA PHE A 220 -15.33 19.74 -13.06
C PHE A 220 -16.22 20.07 -11.86
N ALA A 221 -16.48 21.35 -11.60
CA ALA A 221 -17.35 21.78 -10.51
C ALA A 221 -18.77 21.20 -10.67
N GLU A 222 -19.27 21.13 -11.90
CA GLU A 222 -20.59 20.57 -12.18
C GLU A 222 -20.66 19.06 -11.98
N ASN A 223 -19.66 18.32 -12.46
CA ASN A 223 -19.74 16.85 -12.60
C ASN A 223 -18.92 16.08 -11.56
N CYS A 224 -17.78 16.60 -11.12
CA CYS A 224 -16.79 15.87 -10.33
C CYS A 224 -16.67 16.38 -8.89
N GLY A 225 -16.77 17.70 -8.70
CA GLY A 225 -16.52 18.38 -7.42
C GLY A 225 -17.50 18.02 -6.30
N ALA A 226 -18.66 17.44 -6.63
CA ALA A 226 -19.58 16.92 -5.61
C ALA A 226 -18.99 15.72 -4.86
N CYS A 227 -18.28 14.84 -5.57
CA CYS A 227 -17.64 13.66 -4.99
C CYS A 227 -16.20 13.97 -4.56
N HIS A 228 -15.41 14.57 -5.45
CA HIS A 228 -13.98 14.83 -5.25
C HIS A 228 -13.73 16.15 -4.52
N ARG A 229 -14.18 16.23 -3.27
CA ARG A 229 -14.05 17.41 -2.42
C ARG A 229 -13.25 17.12 -1.15
N PRO A 230 -12.60 18.15 -0.56
CA PRO A 230 -11.93 18.02 0.72
C PRO A 230 -12.81 17.39 1.79
N ARG A 231 -12.19 16.51 2.59
CA ARG A 231 -12.79 15.88 3.77
C ARG A 231 -14.07 15.08 3.49
N ASN A 232 -14.25 14.60 2.25
CA ASN A 232 -15.38 13.74 1.92
C ASN A 232 -15.14 12.30 2.41
N GLU A 233 -15.91 11.87 3.41
CA GLU A 233 -15.89 10.50 3.93
C GLU A 233 -16.98 9.61 3.32
N GLN A 234 -17.77 10.13 2.36
CA GLN A 234 -18.79 9.37 1.69
C GLN A 234 -18.16 8.26 0.83
N ARG A 235 -18.71 7.05 0.97
CA ARG A 235 -18.39 5.90 0.13
C ARG A 235 -19.42 5.78 -0.99
N TYR A 236 -18.97 5.35 -2.15
CA TYR A 236 -19.80 5.23 -3.35
C TYR A 236 -19.87 3.76 -3.82
N PRO A 237 -20.60 2.87 -3.14
CA PRO A 237 -20.71 1.47 -3.58
C PRO A 237 -21.32 1.34 -4.99
N GLN A 238 -22.13 2.32 -5.41
CA GLN A 238 -22.72 2.40 -6.75
C GLN A 238 -21.71 2.74 -7.86
N ILE A 239 -20.45 3.09 -7.53
CA ILE A 239 -19.44 3.44 -8.54
C ILE A 239 -19.04 2.24 -9.40
N GLY A 240 -19.23 1.02 -8.90
CA GLY A 240 -19.04 -0.22 -9.66
C GLY A 240 -17.59 -0.67 -9.87
N THR A 241 -16.62 -0.07 -9.15
CA THR A 241 -15.22 -0.52 -9.18
C THR A 241 -15.05 -1.85 -8.44
N ASP A 242 -13.92 -2.54 -8.66
CA ASP A 242 -13.58 -3.79 -7.96
C ASP A 242 -13.80 -3.69 -6.44
N MET A 243 -14.56 -4.62 -5.84
CA MET A 243 -14.95 -4.51 -4.42
C MET A 243 -14.05 -5.31 -3.47
N ASN A 244 -13.07 -6.06 -3.99
CA ASN A 244 -12.27 -6.97 -3.17
C ASN A 244 -11.59 -6.22 -2.01
N ARG A 245 -10.98 -5.05 -2.27
CA ARG A 245 -10.33 -4.27 -1.21
C ARG A 245 -11.32 -3.77 -0.16
N ALA A 246 -12.49 -3.28 -0.56
CA ALA A 246 -13.51 -2.79 0.38
C ALA A 246 -14.17 -3.92 1.20
N GLN A 247 -14.02 -5.18 0.77
CA GLN A 247 -14.60 -6.38 1.39
C GLN A 247 -13.58 -7.25 2.12
N VAL A 248 -12.31 -6.84 2.15
CA VAL A 248 -11.21 -7.64 2.70
C VAL A 248 -11.39 -8.00 4.17
N LEU A 249 -11.95 -7.10 4.97
CA LEU A 249 -12.15 -7.30 6.40
C LEU A 249 -13.56 -7.85 6.67
N ASN A 250 -13.64 -9.17 6.88
CA ASN A 250 -14.79 -9.79 7.53
C ASN A 250 -14.70 -9.64 9.07
N THR A 251 -15.66 -10.21 9.81
CA THR A 251 -15.70 -10.11 11.27
C THR A 251 -14.42 -10.61 11.93
N ALA A 252 -13.94 -11.79 11.52
CA ALA A 252 -12.72 -12.39 12.08
C ALA A 252 -11.46 -11.57 11.73
N GLY A 253 -11.35 -11.12 10.47
CA GLY A 253 -10.24 -10.27 10.02
C GLY A 253 -10.20 -8.91 10.71
N SER A 254 -11.36 -8.28 10.90
CA SER A 254 -11.50 -7.01 11.63
C SER A 254 -11.03 -7.14 13.08
N ALA A 255 -11.40 -8.24 13.76
CA ALA A 255 -10.97 -8.50 15.13
C ALA A 255 -9.44 -8.68 15.23
N ILE A 256 -8.82 -9.38 14.27
CA ILE A 256 -7.36 -9.55 14.21
C ILE A 256 -6.67 -8.19 13.98
N PHE A 257 -7.17 -7.39 13.04
CA PHE A 257 -6.62 -6.06 12.74
C PHE A 257 -6.67 -5.13 13.94
N LEU A 258 -7.83 -5.05 14.59
CA LEU A 258 -8.00 -4.22 15.78
C LEU A 258 -7.11 -4.69 16.93
N THR A 259 -6.97 -6.01 17.12
CA THR A 259 -6.05 -6.59 18.11
C THR A 259 -4.61 -6.21 17.81
N ALA A 260 -4.19 -6.28 16.54
CA ALA A 260 -2.85 -5.89 16.11
C ALA A 260 -2.59 -4.39 16.31
N PHE A 261 -3.54 -3.51 15.98
CA PHE A 261 -3.43 -2.08 16.26
C PHE A 261 -3.28 -1.81 17.77
N LYS A 262 -4.09 -2.43 18.61
CA LYS A 262 -3.98 -2.26 20.07
C LYS A 262 -2.66 -2.83 20.60
N ALA A 263 -2.16 -3.92 20.03
CA ALA A 263 -0.84 -4.46 20.34
C ALA A 263 0.31 -3.57 19.85
N ALA A 264 0.08 -2.60 18.96
CA ALA A 264 1.11 -1.62 18.61
C ALA A 264 1.42 -0.67 19.78
N CYS A 265 0.48 -0.48 20.70
CA CYS A 265 0.61 0.38 21.88
C CYS A 265 1.49 -0.23 22.99
N HIS A 266 2.76 -0.47 22.67
CA HIS A 266 3.78 -0.92 23.62
C HIS A 266 4.18 0.15 24.66
N ASP A 267 3.79 1.41 24.43
CA ASP A 267 3.78 2.49 25.43
C ASP A 267 2.37 3.10 25.52
N ALA A 268 1.61 2.67 26.53
CA ALA A 268 0.24 3.15 26.76
C ALA A 268 0.18 4.65 27.14
N SER A 269 1.29 5.22 27.61
CA SER A 269 1.38 6.63 28.03
C SER A 269 1.79 7.57 26.89
N PHE A 270 2.12 6.97 25.73
CA PHE A 270 2.59 7.68 24.55
C PHE A 270 1.61 8.77 24.13
N ARG A 271 2.17 9.95 23.88
CA ARG A 271 1.44 11.13 23.43
C ARG A 271 2.32 11.95 22.50
N TYR A 272 1.69 12.66 21.56
CA TYR A 272 2.38 13.63 20.73
C TYR A 272 1.51 14.88 20.53
N THR A 273 2.14 15.98 20.15
CA THR A 273 1.43 17.24 19.85
C THR A 273 1.24 17.34 18.34
N ASP A 274 0.02 17.56 17.89
CA ASP A 274 -0.25 17.85 16.48
C ASP A 274 0.08 19.31 16.12
N PRO A 275 0.08 19.72 14.84
CA PRO A 275 0.40 21.09 14.44
C PRO A 275 -0.61 22.13 14.91
N TYR A 276 -1.78 21.72 15.41
CA TYR A 276 -2.79 22.59 16.01
C TYR A 276 -2.60 22.75 17.53
N GLY A 277 -1.54 22.18 18.10
CA GLY A 277 -1.24 22.24 19.53
C GLY A 277 -2.06 21.25 20.37
N ARG A 278 -2.81 20.32 19.75
CA ARG A 278 -3.59 19.33 20.48
C ARG A 278 -2.69 18.19 20.93
N GLN A 279 -2.85 17.77 22.18
CA GLN A 279 -2.24 16.55 22.72
C GLN A 279 -3.05 15.34 22.24
N ILE A 280 -2.44 14.50 21.42
CA ILE A 280 -3.03 13.26 20.93
C ILE A 280 -2.49 12.09 21.76
N GLN A 281 -3.39 11.23 22.23
CA GLN A 281 -3.08 9.99 22.96
C GLN A 281 -3.65 8.80 22.18
N PRO A 282 -2.93 8.28 21.18
CA PRO A 282 -3.46 7.24 20.30
C PRO A 282 -3.87 5.97 21.04
N CYS A 283 -3.09 5.57 22.04
CA CYS A 283 -3.31 4.34 22.80
C CYS A 283 -4.47 4.39 23.79
N ALA A 284 -5.07 5.57 23.97
CA ALA A 284 -6.31 5.75 24.72
C ALA A 284 -7.56 5.88 23.81
N MET A 285 -7.38 5.82 22.48
CA MET A 285 -8.51 5.92 21.55
C MET A 285 -9.41 4.69 21.63
N PRO A 286 -10.74 4.87 21.63
CA PRO A 286 -11.66 3.73 21.59
C PRO A 286 -11.62 3.06 20.22
N ASP A 287 -11.94 1.77 20.18
CA ASP A 287 -11.81 0.92 18.98
C ASP A 287 -12.53 1.51 17.75
N PHE A 288 -13.72 2.12 17.94
CA PHE A 288 -14.49 2.76 16.87
C PHE A 288 -13.85 4.04 16.28
N ARG A 289 -12.77 4.54 16.88
CA ARG A 289 -11.93 5.62 16.34
C ARG A 289 -10.67 5.10 15.63
N ILE A 290 -10.41 3.80 15.70
CA ILE A 290 -9.24 3.17 15.09
C ILE A 290 -9.65 2.56 13.74
N LEU A 291 -10.64 1.66 13.79
CA LEU A 291 -11.07 0.85 12.65
C LEU A 291 -12.59 0.91 12.54
N ARG A 292 -13.07 1.24 11.34
CA ARG A 292 -14.48 1.19 10.97
C ARG A 292 -14.91 -0.26 10.78
N ASP A 293 -16.11 -0.59 11.25
CA ASP A 293 -16.74 -1.86 10.92
C ASP A 293 -17.20 -1.87 9.45
N THR A 294 -16.51 -2.66 8.62
CA THR A 294 -16.81 -2.84 7.18
C THR A 294 -17.58 -4.13 6.91
N THR A 295 -18.03 -4.85 7.94
CA THR A 295 -18.88 -6.04 7.78
C THR A 295 -20.29 -5.67 7.33
N GLU A 296 -20.74 -4.49 7.74
CA GLU A 296 -21.97 -3.86 7.25
C GLU A 296 -21.80 -3.36 5.82
N VAL A 297 -22.65 -3.82 4.90
CA VAL A 297 -22.59 -3.46 3.47
C VAL A 297 -22.68 -1.95 3.24
N THR A 298 -23.39 -1.22 4.10
CA THR A 298 -23.50 0.25 4.05
C THR A 298 -22.18 0.98 4.36
N ASN A 299 -21.24 0.28 4.99
CA ASN A 299 -19.89 0.76 5.25
C ASN A 299 -18.87 0.33 4.19
N GLN A 300 -19.29 -0.41 3.16
CA GLN A 300 -18.41 -0.84 2.06
C GLN A 300 -18.44 0.17 0.90
N GLY A 301 -17.33 0.22 0.16
CA GLY A 301 -17.12 1.09 -1.00
C GLY A 301 -15.86 1.93 -0.84
N TYR A 302 -15.62 2.82 -1.80
CA TYR A 302 -14.43 3.67 -1.81
C TYR A 302 -14.76 5.13 -1.71
N LEU A 303 -13.82 5.88 -1.16
CA LEU A 303 -13.87 7.33 -1.06
C LEU A 303 -13.51 7.99 -2.39
N ALA A 304 -14.16 9.10 -2.70
CA ALA A 304 -13.74 10.01 -3.75
C ALA A 304 -12.76 11.04 -3.18
N SER A 305 -11.49 10.68 -3.06
CA SER A 305 -10.46 11.58 -2.53
C SER A 305 -10.28 12.83 -3.41
N PRO A 306 -9.83 13.96 -2.85
CA PRO A 306 -9.37 15.11 -3.64
C PRO A 306 -8.37 14.71 -4.74
N LEU A 307 -8.42 15.45 -5.85
CA LEU A 307 -7.67 15.19 -7.08
C LEU A 307 -6.42 16.06 -7.22
N ASP A 308 -5.96 16.70 -6.15
CA ASP A 308 -4.67 17.38 -6.16
C ASP A 308 -3.54 16.42 -6.57
N GLY A 309 -2.70 16.88 -7.50
CA GLY A 309 -1.63 16.09 -8.13
C GLY A 309 -2.11 14.89 -8.94
N ILE A 310 -3.36 14.87 -9.43
CA ILE A 310 -3.93 13.71 -10.14
C ILE A 310 -3.08 13.25 -11.33
N TRP A 311 -2.36 14.17 -11.98
CA TRP A 311 -1.46 13.86 -13.09
C TRP A 311 -0.39 12.82 -12.72
N ALA A 312 0.08 12.82 -11.48
CA ALA A 312 1.16 11.95 -10.99
C ALA A 312 0.64 10.64 -10.35
N ARG A 313 -0.67 10.38 -10.44
CA ARG A 313 -1.33 9.23 -9.79
C ARG A 313 -1.73 8.12 -10.76
N ALA A 314 -1.21 8.14 -11.99
CA ALA A 314 -1.36 7.02 -12.90
C ALA A 314 -0.54 5.80 -12.40
N PRO A 315 -1.06 4.57 -12.55
CA PRO A 315 -2.39 4.20 -13.04
C PRO A 315 -3.53 4.52 -12.05
N TYR A 316 -4.73 4.75 -12.57
CA TYR A 316 -5.90 5.23 -11.84
C TYR A 316 -6.78 4.11 -11.28
N LEU A 317 -7.73 4.50 -10.42
CA LEU A 317 -8.55 3.67 -9.52
C LEU A 317 -7.76 3.10 -8.33
N HIS A 318 -8.47 2.56 -7.34
CA HIS A 318 -7.87 2.07 -6.09
C HIS A 318 -6.89 0.90 -6.29
N ASN A 319 -7.05 0.17 -7.40
CA ASN A 319 -6.25 -0.98 -7.79
C ASN A 319 -5.40 -0.69 -9.04
N GLY A 320 -5.19 0.58 -9.40
CA GLY A 320 -4.29 1.00 -10.49
C GLY A 320 -4.51 0.21 -11.79
N SER A 321 -5.77 0.03 -12.19
CA SER A 321 -6.21 -0.82 -13.30
C SER A 321 -6.54 -0.04 -14.58
N VAL A 322 -6.42 1.29 -14.55
CA VAL A 322 -6.65 2.17 -15.70
C VAL A 322 -5.39 2.99 -15.98
N PRO A 323 -4.73 2.85 -17.14
CA PRO A 323 -3.36 3.35 -17.31
C PRO A 323 -3.22 4.88 -17.39
N THR A 324 -4.21 5.58 -17.95
CA THR A 324 -4.12 7.02 -18.21
C THR A 324 -5.42 7.74 -17.85
N LEU A 325 -5.37 9.05 -17.64
CA LEU A 325 -6.54 9.83 -17.26
C LEU A 325 -7.57 9.86 -18.39
N ALA A 326 -7.10 9.88 -19.63
CA ALA A 326 -7.95 9.75 -20.80
C ALA A 326 -8.75 8.43 -20.77
N HIS A 327 -8.11 7.29 -20.48
CA HIS A 327 -8.82 6.01 -20.36
C HIS A 327 -9.80 5.97 -19.18
N LEU A 328 -9.52 6.71 -18.10
CA LEU A 328 -10.44 6.82 -16.97
C LEU A 328 -11.73 7.52 -17.38
N LEU A 329 -11.62 8.64 -18.11
CA LEU A 329 -12.74 9.48 -18.53
C LEU A 329 -13.41 9.01 -19.83
N GLN A 330 -12.78 8.10 -20.58
CA GLN A 330 -13.35 7.47 -21.78
C GLN A 330 -13.33 5.94 -21.63
N PRO A 331 -14.24 5.36 -20.82
CA PRO A 331 -14.17 3.98 -20.36
C PRO A 331 -14.15 2.94 -21.50
N GLY A 332 -14.81 3.24 -22.63
CA GLY A 332 -14.81 2.37 -23.82
C GLY A 332 -13.45 2.18 -24.47
N SER A 333 -12.46 3.02 -24.14
CA SER A 333 -11.08 2.93 -24.63
C SER A 333 -10.14 2.15 -23.69
N ARG A 334 -10.57 1.78 -22.48
CA ARG A 334 -9.71 1.15 -21.48
C ARG A 334 -9.11 -0.16 -22.03
N PRO A 335 -7.78 -0.32 -22.04
CA PRO A 335 -7.17 -1.56 -22.45
C PRO A 335 -7.39 -2.66 -21.41
N GLU A 336 -7.55 -3.90 -21.88
CA GLU A 336 -7.62 -5.08 -21.01
C GLU A 336 -6.24 -5.44 -20.42
N THR A 337 -5.18 -5.18 -21.16
CA THR A 337 -3.80 -5.40 -20.72
C THR A 337 -2.93 -4.18 -21.03
N PHE A 338 -2.03 -3.83 -20.11
CA PHE A 338 -1.14 -2.68 -20.29
C PHE A 338 0.16 -2.82 -19.48
N LEU A 339 1.18 -2.04 -19.84
CA LEU A 339 2.47 -2.01 -19.14
C LEU A 339 2.38 -1.24 -17.83
N ARG A 340 2.94 -1.81 -16.77
CA ARG A 340 3.32 -1.11 -15.53
C ARG A 340 4.84 -1.12 -15.37
N GLY A 341 5.39 -0.11 -14.70
CA GLY A 341 6.84 0.01 -14.44
C GLY A 341 7.64 0.78 -15.50
N VAL A 342 7.00 1.25 -16.56
CA VAL A 342 7.59 2.21 -17.52
C VAL A 342 7.41 3.63 -16.96
N ILE A 343 8.51 4.33 -16.72
CA ILE A 343 8.51 5.69 -16.14
C ILE A 343 8.63 6.80 -17.21
N GLU A 344 8.13 6.54 -18.41
CA GLU A 344 8.00 7.53 -19.49
C GLU A 344 6.57 8.05 -19.50
N PHE A 345 6.40 9.36 -19.44
CA PHE A 345 5.09 9.99 -19.27
C PHE A 345 4.57 10.53 -20.62
N ASP A 346 3.30 10.28 -20.92
CA ASP A 346 2.59 10.87 -22.05
C ASP A 346 1.66 11.99 -21.58
N PRO A 347 2.02 13.27 -21.82
CA PRO A 347 1.22 14.41 -21.39
C PRO A 347 -0.11 14.57 -22.14
N LYS A 348 -0.31 13.89 -23.28
CA LYS A 348 -1.55 13.97 -24.06
C LYS A 348 -2.68 13.18 -23.40
N VAL A 349 -2.36 12.03 -22.84
CA VAL A 349 -3.32 11.15 -22.16
C VAL A 349 -3.22 11.20 -20.64
N VAL A 350 -2.23 11.92 -20.11
CA VAL A 350 -1.92 12.11 -18.68
C VAL A 350 -1.76 10.76 -17.98
N GLY A 351 -0.65 10.10 -18.28
CA GLY A 351 -0.27 8.84 -17.67
C GLY A 351 1.05 8.31 -18.21
N TRP A 352 1.45 7.13 -17.75
CA TRP A 352 2.65 6.47 -18.23
C TRP A 352 2.41 5.81 -19.59
N VAL A 353 3.49 5.58 -20.34
CA VAL A 353 3.45 4.71 -21.52
C VAL A 353 2.97 3.32 -21.10
N TRP A 354 1.90 2.87 -21.76
CA TRP A 354 1.09 1.75 -21.28
C TRP A 354 0.92 0.64 -22.33
N ASP A 355 1.21 0.88 -23.60
CA ASP A 355 0.91 -0.09 -24.65
C ASP A 355 1.72 -1.39 -24.47
N ALA A 356 1.00 -2.48 -24.16
CA ALA A 356 1.55 -3.80 -23.90
C ALA A 356 2.34 -4.38 -25.08
N ALA A 357 2.07 -3.93 -26.31
CA ALA A 357 2.83 -4.36 -27.50
C ALA A 357 4.32 -3.99 -27.40
N ASN A 358 4.67 -2.99 -26.60
CA ASN A 358 6.04 -2.50 -26.46
C ASN A 358 6.84 -3.18 -25.34
N LEU A 359 6.32 -4.25 -24.72
CA LEU A 359 6.96 -4.95 -23.61
C LEU A 359 8.43 -5.31 -23.89
N LYS A 360 8.73 -5.87 -25.08
CA LYS A 360 10.10 -6.30 -25.45
C LYS A 360 11.07 -5.12 -25.55
N THR A 361 10.60 -3.98 -26.01
CA THR A 361 11.40 -2.76 -26.11
C THR A 361 11.69 -2.23 -24.71
N TYR A 362 10.67 -2.17 -23.86
CA TYR A 362 10.79 -1.59 -22.54
C TYR A 362 11.50 -2.49 -21.52
N SER A 363 11.45 -3.81 -21.67
CA SER A 363 12.13 -4.73 -20.74
C SER A 363 13.66 -4.62 -20.79
N LEU A 364 14.22 -4.07 -21.87
CA LEU A 364 15.65 -3.77 -21.97
C LEU A 364 16.07 -2.56 -21.14
N LYS A 365 15.14 -1.63 -20.87
CA LYS A 365 15.40 -0.36 -20.18
C LYS A 365 14.86 -0.35 -18.75
N TYR A 366 13.72 -0.99 -18.52
CA TYR A 366 13.01 -1.02 -17.25
C TYR A 366 12.89 -2.48 -16.76
N PRO A 367 13.79 -2.94 -15.87
CA PRO A 367 13.85 -4.36 -15.45
C PRO A 367 12.63 -4.80 -14.64
N THR A 368 11.83 -3.86 -14.13
CA THR A 368 10.60 -4.09 -13.38
C THR A 368 9.33 -3.96 -14.22
N VAL A 369 9.45 -3.76 -15.55
CA VAL A 369 8.28 -3.67 -16.43
C VAL A 369 7.50 -4.99 -16.40
N SER A 370 6.19 -4.89 -16.23
CA SER A 370 5.29 -6.03 -16.25
C SER A 370 4.02 -5.73 -17.03
N VAL A 371 3.34 -6.78 -17.47
CA VAL A 371 1.99 -6.67 -18.04
C VAL A 371 0.98 -6.80 -16.92
N HIS A 372 0.16 -5.77 -16.76
CA HIS A 372 -1.05 -5.80 -15.95
C HIS A 372 -2.20 -6.37 -16.80
N ASP A 373 -3.03 -7.22 -16.20
CA ASP A 373 -4.16 -7.90 -16.86
C ASP A 373 -5.43 -7.74 -16.02
N THR A 374 -6.39 -6.98 -16.54
CA THR A 374 -7.58 -6.58 -15.79
C THR A 374 -8.58 -7.72 -15.58
N LYS A 375 -8.32 -8.91 -16.14
CA LYS A 375 -9.11 -10.13 -15.89
C LYS A 375 -8.68 -10.86 -14.62
N ARG A 376 -7.54 -10.51 -14.03
CA ARG A 376 -7.10 -11.09 -12.77
C ARG A 376 -7.92 -10.55 -11.59
N ASP A 377 -8.06 -11.39 -10.58
CA ASP A 377 -8.79 -11.09 -9.35
C ASP A 377 -8.19 -9.87 -8.66
N GLY A 378 -9.05 -8.94 -8.23
CA GLY A 378 -8.65 -7.65 -7.66
C GLY A 378 -8.12 -6.62 -8.67
N TRP A 379 -7.98 -6.96 -9.96
CA TRP A 379 -7.44 -6.07 -11.01
C TRP A 379 -8.51 -5.56 -11.99
N SER A 380 -9.80 -5.71 -11.67
CA SER A 380 -10.86 -5.23 -12.56
C SER A 380 -10.75 -3.72 -12.80
N ASN A 381 -10.80 -3.32 -14.07
CA ASN A 381 -10.81 -1.92 -14.54
C ASN A 381 -12.23 -1.35 -14.74
N ARG A 382 -13.25 -2.01 -14.18
CA ARG A 382 -14.64 -1.60 -14.27
C ARG A 382 -14.96 -0.49 -13.28
N GLY A 383 -16.13 0.12 -13.45
CA GLY A 383 -16.63 1.16 -12.56
C GLY A 383 -15.99 2.52 -12.81
N HIS A 384 -16.61 3.54 -12.22
CA HIS A 384 -16.38 4.93 -12.62
C HIS A 384 -16.49 5.06 -14.15
N ASP A 385 -17.48 4.37 -14.73
CA ASP A 385 -17.58 4.10 -16.16
C ASP A 385 -18.92 4.50 -16.78
N ARG A 386 -19.81 5.08 -15.97
CA ARG A 386 -21.16 5.46 -16.35
C ARG A 386 -21.60 6.68 -15.56
N ASP A 387 -22.43 7.50 -16.20
CA ASP A 387 -23.01 8.67 -15.54
C ASP A 387 -23.87 8.24 -14.34
N LEU A 388 -23.83 9.03 -13.27
CA LEU A 388 -24.52 8.72 -12.02
C LEU A 388 -25.44 9.86 -11.62
N VAL A 389 -26.60 9.53 -11.05
CA VAL A 389 -27.47 10.52 -10.41
C VAL A 389 -27.21 10.49 -8.91
N ILE A 390 -26.79 11.61 -8.34
CA ILE A 390 -26.58 11.79 -6.90
C ILE A 390 -27.44 12.96 -6.46
N GLU A 391 -28.29 12.76 -5.45
CA GLU A 391 -29.18 13.80 -4.92
C GLU A 391 -30.05 14.47 -6.02
N GLY A 392 -30.48 13.69 -7.01
CA GLY A 392 -31.29 14.16 -8.14
C GLY A 392 -30.53 14.91 -9.23
N LYS A 393 -29.22 15.09 -9.11
CA LYS A 393 -28.37 15.70 -10.13
C LYS A 393 -27.62 14.64 -10.93
N LEU A 394 -27.63 14.75 -12.25
CA LEU A 394 -26.79 13.93 -13.13
C LEU A 394 -25.34 14.42 -13.07
N HIS A 395 -24.43 13.49 -12.83
CA HIS A 395 -22.99 13.67 -12.88
C HIS A 395 -22.44 12.85 -14.04
N ARG A 396 -21.78 13.52 -15.00
CA ARG A 396 -21.13 12.86 -16.12
C ARG A 396 -19.79 12.28 -15.71
N LEU A 397 -19.62 10.97 -15.92
CA LEU A 397 -18.37 10.25 -15.70
C LEU A 397 -17.80 9.70 -17.01
N ASP A 398 -18.66 9.47 -18.02
CA ASP A 398 -18.25 9.02 -19.35
C ASP A 398 -18.25 10.20 -20.35
N TRP A 399 -17.05 10.50 -20.86
CA TRP A 399 -16.75 11.54 -21.83
C TRP A 399 -16.39 10.98 -23.21
N SER A 400 -16.84 9.76 -23.51
CA SER A 400 -16.60 9.10 -24.80
C SER A 400 -17.44 9.67 -25.95
N ASP A 401 -18.50 10.44 -25.67
CA ASP A 401 -19.34 11.05 -26.70
C ASP A 401 -18.54 12.04 -27.56
N PRO A 402 -18.38 11.80 -28.88
CA PRO A 402 -17.65 12.71 -29.77
C PRO A 402 -18.23 14.13 -29.81
N ALA A 403 -19.53 14.31 -29.56
CA ALA A 403 -20.15 15.64 -29.46
C ALA A 403 -19.62 16.45 -28.27
N ARG A 404 -18.99 15.78 -27.29
CA ARG A 404 -18.41 16.35 -26.07
C ARG A 404 -16.88 16.39 -26.10
N ALA A 405 -16.23 16.11 -27.22
CA ALA A 405 -14.76 16.08 -27.30
C ALA A 405 -14.10 17.39 -26.81
N GLY A 406 -14.72 18.55 -27.08
CA GLY A 406 -14.23 19.83 -26.57
C GLY A 406 -14.39 20.01 -25.06
N ASP A 407 -15.40 19.38 -24.44
CA ASP A 407 -15.59 19.39 -22.98
C ASP A 407 -14.59 18.44 -22.31
N PHE A 408 -14.36 17.26 -22.91
CA PHE A 408 -13.33 16.31 -22.49
C PHE A 408 -11.94 16.95 -22.49
N ASP A 409 -11.56 17.58 -23.59
CA ASP A 409 -10.28 18.31 -23.71
C ASP A 409 -10.13 19.39 -22.64
N ALA A 410 -11.19 20.17 -22.40
CA ALA A 410 -11.19 21.21 -21.38
C ALA A 410 -11.01 20.62 -19.97
N LEU A 411 -11.73 19.54 -19.65
CA LEU A 411 -11.63 18.84 -18.38
C LEU A 411 -10.23 18.27 -18.16
N ILE A 412 -9.61 17.62 -19.16
CA ILE A 412 -8.22 17.12 -19.06
C ILE A 412 -7.25 18.26 -18.75
N GLU A 413 -7.36 19.40 -19.45
CA GLU A 413 -6.50 20.55 -19.20
C GLU A 413 -6.69 21.13 -17.78
N TYR A 414 -7.92 21.14 -17.26
CA TYR A 414 -8.15 21.52 -15.86
C TYR A 414 -7.54 20.52 -14.87
N LEU A 415 -7.68 19.22 -15.10
CA LEU A 415 -7.11 18.19 -14.22
C LEU A 415 -5.57 18.24 -14.18
N LYS A 416 -4.90 18.77 -15.22
CA LYS A 416 -3.46 19.06 -15.20
C LYS A 416 -3.09 20.21 -14.24
N THR A 417 -4.04 21.07 -13.86
CA THR A 417 -3.80 22.19 -12.94
C THR A 417 -3.97 21.84 -11.47
N LEU A 418 -4.50 20.65 -11.17
CA LEU A 418 -4.80 20.18 -9.81
C LEU A 418 -3.60 19.60 -9.07
#